data_AF-A0A7Y7D6Y7-F1
#
_entry.id   AF-A0A7Y7D6Y7-F1
#
_cell.length_a   1.000
_cell.length_b   1.000
_cell.length_c   1.000
_cell.angle_alpha   90.00
_cell.angle_beta   90.00
_cell.angle_gamma   90.00
#
_symmetry.space_group_name_H-M   'P 1'
#
loop_
_entity.id
_entity.type
_entity.pdbx_description
1 polymer ?
#
loop_
_entity_poly.entity_id
_entity_poly.type
_entity_poly.pdbx_seq_one_letter_code
_entity_poly.pdbx_strand_id
1 'polypeptide(L)'
;MIKSCALALLLLFSAGLQAGIGPDSGWGELYQHRFYEPQTPVIPFYARASTGADARLFLKKVHDVSVFEGRDGRRYFYGGEARVCTRYTVTGSVSDSRRECLSYEEVSLVRELTTEFRYCTSRSDDDCQAYATREDEYGLDYSVPVMYRTSESDSYTLSRVAFYKPLRIGTCGGCAEKLDY
;
A
#
# COMPACT_ATOMS: atom_id res chain seq x y z
N MET A 1 -31.81 -22.31 -50.09
CA MET A 1 -30.50 -21.66 -49.77
C MET A 1 -30.80 -20.38 -48.99
N ILE A 2 -29.89 -19.93 -48.11
CA ILE A 2 -30.07 -18.84 -47.12
C ILE A 2 -30.63 -19.33 -45.77
N LYS A 3 -29.83 -20.06 -44.99
CA LYS A 3 -30.05 -20.22 -43.53
C LYS A 3 -28.76 -20.25 -42.69
N SER A 4 -27.58 -20.26 -43.32
CA SER A 4 -26.31 -20.48 -42.61
C SER A 4 -25.45 -19.22 -42.41
N CYS A 5 -25.82 -18.07 -42.98
CA CYS A 5 -25.01 -16.84 -42.87
C CYS A 5 -25.28 -16.01 -41.61
N ALA A 6 -26.45 -16.17 -40.98
CA ALA A 6 -26.83 -15.34 -39.82
C ALA A 6 -26.15 -15.81 -38.51
N LEU A 7 -25.83 -17.10 -38.39
CA LEU A 7 -25.23 -17.66 -37.16
C LEU A 7 -23.75 -17.25 -36.99
N ALA A 8 -23.02 -17.07 -38.09
CA ALA A 8 -21.61 -16.68 -38.05
C ALA A 8 -21.41 -15.21 -37.68
N LEU A 9 -22.36 -14.32 -37.99
CA LEU A 9 -22.28 -12.90 -37.62
C LEU A 9 -22.56 -12.65 -36.12
N LEU A 10 -23.40 -13.47 -35.49
CA LEU A 10 -23.72 -13.35 -34.06
C LEU A 10 -22.56 -13.79 -33.15
N LEU A 11 -21.67 -14.66 -33.64
CA LEU A 11 -20.50 -15.13 -32.88
C LEU A 11 -19.30 -14.16 -32.95
N LEU A 12 -19.32 -13.19 -33.86
CA LEU A 12 -18.28 -12.15 -33.96
C LEU A 12 -18.58 -10.91 -33.11
N PHE A 13 -19.81 -10.75 -32.62
CA PHE A 13 -20.19 -9.62 -31.75
C PHE A 13 -19.91 -9.85 -30.26
N SER A 14 -19.69 -11.09 -29.83
CA SER A 14 -19.42 -11.43 -28.43
C SER A 14 -17.96 -11.25 -28.00
N ALA A 15 -17.05 -10.99 -28.94
CA ALA A 15 -15.62 -10.82 -28.66
C ALA A 15 -15.20 -9.35 -28.37
N GLY A 16 -16.14 -8.40 -28.43
CA GLY A 16 -15.89 -6.96 -28.27
C GLY A 16 -16.42 -6.34 -26.97
N LEU A 17 -16.94 -7.14 -26.03
CA LEU A 17 -17.15 -6.67 -24.67
C LEU A 17 -15.77 -6.55 -24.01
N GLN A 18 -15.09 -5.42 -24.22
CA GLN A 18 -14.11 -4.96 -23.23
C GLN A 18 -14.85 -4.97 -21.90
N ALA A 19 -14.50 -5.93 -21.03
CA ALA A 19 -15.02 -5.97 -19.68
C ALA A 19 -14.82 -4.58 -19.08
N GLY A 20 -15.92 -3.88 -18.80
CA GLY A 20 -15.84 -2.55 -18.21
C GLY A 20 -15.15 -2.62 -16.86
N ILE A 21 -14.48 -1.53 -16.46
CA ILE A 21 -13.90 -1.42 -15.12
C ILE A 21 -14.99 -1.70 -14.08
N GLY A 22 -14.71 -2.62 -13.17
CA GLY A 22 -15.67 -3.04 -12.15
C GLY A 22 -15.01 -3.66 -10.92
N PRO A 23 -15.81 -4.19 -9.98
CA PRO A 23 -15.31 -4.78 -8.74
C PRO A 23 -14.30 -5.92 -8.95
N ASP A 24 -14.36 -6.61 -10.08
CA ASP A 24 -13.48 -7.73 -10.43
C ASP A 24 -12.16 -7.29 -11.09
N SER A 25 -12.05 -6.04 -11.53
CA SER A 25 -10.83 -5.49 -12.15
C SER A 25 -9.63 -5.61 -11.22
N GLY A 26 -8.45 -5.88 -11.79
CA GLY A 26 -7.20 -5.97 -11.03
C GLY A 26 -6.77 -4.60 -10.47
N TRP A 27 -5.98 -4.59 -9.39
CA TRP A 27 -5.49 -3.32 -8.82
C TRP A 27 -4.66 -2.51 -9.83
N GLY A 28 -3.77 -3.17 -10.58
CA GLY A 28 -2.96 -2.53 -11.61
C GLY A 28 -3.80 -1.88 -12.71
N GLU A 29 -4.89 -2.52 -13.12
CA GLU A 29 -5.85 -1.99 -14.09
C GLU A 29 -6.54 -0.73 -13.55
N LEU A 30 -7.01 -0.78 -12.30
CA LEU A 30 -7.64 0.36 -11.62
C LEU A 30 -6.69 1.55 -11.48
N TYR A 31 -5.43 1.33 -11.12
CA TYR A 31 -4.44 2.42 -10.96
C TYR A 31 -3.98 3.03 -12.28
N GLN A 32 -4.03 2.28 -13.38
CA GLN A 32 -3.68 2.77 -14.71
C GLN A 32 -4.86 3.44 -15.42
N HIS A 33 -6.08 3.27 -14.90
CA HIS A 33 -7.27 3.83 -15.51
C HIS A 33 -7.38 5.35 -15.30
N ARG A 34 -7.82 6.06 -16.34
CA ARG A 34 -7.88 7.54 -16.30
C ARG A 34 -9.08 8.11 -15.57
N PHE A 35 -10.15 7.34 -15.42
CA PHE A 35 -11.42 7.79 -14.82
C PHE A 35 -11.79 7.06 -13.53
N TYR A 36 -10.98 6.10 -13.09
CA TYR A 36 -11.21 5.40 -11.83
C TYR A 36 -9.95 5.49 -10.95
N GLU A 37 -10.14 5.70 -9.66
CA GLU A 37 -9.03 5.69 -8.70
C GLU A 37 -9.44 5.00 -7.40
N PRO A 38 -8.79 3.88 -7.02
CA PRO A 38 -9.02 3.26 -5.73
C PRO A 38 -8.34 4.06 -4.61
N GLN A 39 -9.11 4.41 -3.58
CA GLN A 39 -8.59 5.06 -2.37
C GLN A 39 -8.12 3.99 -1.37
N THR A 40 -7.07 3.26 -1.74
CA THR A 40 -6.57 2.17 -0.89
C THR A 40 -5.88 2.71 0.36
N PRO A 41 -6.24 2.22 1.57
CA PRO A 41 -5.50 2.52 2.80
C PRO A 41 -4.01 2.17 2.71
N VAL A 42 -3.18 2.89 3.47
CA VAL A 42 -1.74 2.67 3.52
C VAL A 42 -1.29 2.28 4.93
N ILE A 43 -0.34 1.36 5.00
CA ILE A 43 0.35 0.96 6.22
C ILE A 43 1.76 1.54 6.16
N PRO A 44 2.17 2.34 7.17
CA PRO A 44 3.53 2.85 7.25
C PRO A 44 4.50 1.79 7.75
N PHE A 45 5.71 1.75 7.19
CA PHE A 45 6.83 0.92 7.63
C PHE A 45 8.05 1.81 7.80
N TYR A 46 8.75 1.69 8.92
CA TYR A 46 10.00 2.39 9.15
C TYR A 46 11.16 1.42 8.94
N ALA A 47 12.11 1.80 8.08
CA ALA A 47 13.33 1.04 7.88
C ALA A 47 14.54 1.94 8.12
N ARG A 48 15.56 1.38 8.74
CA ARG A 48 16.81 2.05 9.08
C ARG A 48 17.96 1.23 8.55
N ALA A 49 18.98 1.92 8.06
CA ALA A 49 20.22 1.28 7.66
C ALA A 49 20.94 0.68 8.88
N SER A 50 21.56 -0.49 8.72
CA SER A 50 22.41 -1.15 9.73
C SER A 50 23.55 -0.24 10.19
N THR A 51 24.04 0.64 9.31
CA THR A 51 25.07 1.65 9.61
C THR A 51 24.54 2.87 10.36
N GLY A 52 23.21 3.03 10.47
CA GLY A 52 22.55 4.21 11.00
C GLY A 52 22.61 5.45 10.08
N ALA A 53 23.18 5.31 8.88
CA ALA A 53 23.40 6.43 7.96
C ALA A 53 22.11 7.02 7.36
N ASP A 54 21.03 6.23 7.32
CA ASP A 54 19.74 6.62 6.76
C ASP A 54 18.61 5.91 7.49
N ALA A 55 17.43 6.55 7.51
CA ALA A 55 16.21 5.95 7.96
C ALA A 55 15.01 6.58 7.24
N ARG A 56 14.10 5.75 6.75
CA ARG A 56 13.01 6.18 5.87
C ARG A 56 11.69 5.57 6.27
N LEU A 57 10.64 6.35 6.05
CA LEU A 57 9.26 5.91 6.10
C LEU A 57 8.82 5.44 4.72
N PHE A 58 8.36 4.19 4.64
CA PHE A 58 7.77 3.60 3.44
C PHE A 58 6.26 3.45 3.66
N LEU A 59 5.46 3.98 2.75
CA LEU A 59 4.01 3.83 2.77
C LEU A 59 3.63 2.72 1.79
N LYS A 60 3.10 1.61 2.30
CA LYS A 60 2.66 0.48 1.48
C LYS A 60 1.14 0.41 1.45
N LYS A 61 0.56 0.23 0.28
CA LYS A 61 -0.88 0.06 0.15
C LYS A 61 -1.27 -1.30 0.71
N VAL A 62 -2.44 -1.42 1.34
CA VAL A 62 -2.85 -2.67 2.01
C VAL A 62 -2.92 -3.89 1.09
N HIS A 63 -3.06 -3.72 -0.23
CA HIS A 63 -3.01 -4.85 -1.20
C HIS A 63 -1.59 -5.29 -1.57
N ASP A 64 -0.57 -4.52 -1.20
CA ASP A 64 0.86 -4.86 -1.39
C ASP A 64 1.49 -5.42 -0.11
N VAL A 65 0.69 -5.57 0.96
CA VAL A 65 1.12 -6.05 2.27
C VAL A 65 0.63 -7.48 2.46
N SER A 66 1.43 -8.29 3.14
CA SER A 66 1.04 -9.62 3.60
C SER A 66 1.13 -9.72 5.12
N VAL A 67 0.41 -10.66 5.72
CA VAL A 67 0.50 -10.99 7.14
C VAL A 67 1.24 -12.32 7.35
N PHE A 68 1.97 -12.45 8.44
CA PHE A 68 2.53 -13.72 8.91
C PHE A 68 2.57 -13.78 10.44
N GLU A 69 2.66 -14.98 11.00
CA GLU A 69 2.88 -15.21 12.43
C GLU A 69 4.35 -15.55 12.65
N GLY A 70 5.02 -14.83 13.56
CA GLY A 70 6.41 -15.08 13.93
C GLY A 70 6.54 -16.28 14.88
N ARG A 71 7.77 -16.70 15.16
CA ARG A 71 8.07 -17.78 16.12
C ARG A 71 7.68 -17.43 17.56
N ASP A 72 7.57 -16.13 17.84
CA ASP A 72 7.07 -15.60 19.10
C ASP A 72 5.53 -15.67 19.25
N GLY A 73 4.82 -16.17 18.23
CA GLY A 73 3.37 -16.26 18.18
C GLY A 73 2.67 -14.92 17.90
N ARG A 74 3.42 -13.85 17.62
CA ARG A 74 2.88 -12.53 17.30
C ARG A 74 2.66 -12.40 15.80
N ARG A 75 1.72 -11.55 15.41
CA ARG A 75 1.39 -11.31 14.00
C ARG A 75 2.06 -10.05 13.49
N TYR A 76 2.61 -10.17 12.30
CA TYR A 76 3.39 -9.14 11.64
C TYR A 76 2.87 -8.86 10.24
N PHE A 77 2.93 -7.60 9.84
CA PHE A 77 2.86 -7.22 8.44
C PHE A 77 4.23 -7.30 7.80
N TYR A 78 4.24 -7.75 6.55
CA TYR A 78 5.37 -7.73 5.64
C TYR A 78 5.04 -6.88 4.42
N GLY A 79 5.78 -5.79 4.23
CA GLY A 79 5.64 -4.84 3.13
C GLY A 79 6.60 -5.06 1.95
N GLY A 80 7.30 -6.20 1.93
CA GLY A 80 8.38 -6.48 0.98
C GLY A 80 9.75 -5.99 1.46
N GLU A 81 10.69 -5.84 0.53
CA GLU A 81 12.03 -5.32 0.78
C GLU A 81 12.15 -3.88 0.24
N ALA A 82 12.99 -3.07 0.88
CA ALA A 82 13.26 -1.71 0.46
C ALA A 82 14.75 -1.39 0.50
N ARG A 83 15.21 -0.61 -0.47
CA ARG A 83 16.60 -0.14 -0.53
C ARG A 83 16.76 1.10 0.36
N VAL A 84 17.63 0.99 1.36
CA VAL A 84 17.97 2.09 2.27
C VAL A 84 19.45 2.44 2.07
N CYS A 85 19.79 3.73 2.13
CA CYS A 85 21.14 4.16 1.86
C CYS A 85 22.06 3.85 3.05
N THR A 86 23.19 3.19 2.80
CA THR A 86 24.19 2.90 3.85
C THR A 86 25.33 3.91 3.88
N ARG A 87 25.52 4.65 2.79
CA ARG A 87 26.60 5.63 2.64
C ARG A 87 26.23 6.69 1.61
N TYR A 88 26.44 7.95 1.94
CA TYR A 88 26.24 9.08 1.05
C TYR A 88 27.58 9.66 0.53
N THR A 89 27.53 10.39 -0.57
CA THR A 89 28.63 11.27 -1.01
C THR A 89 28.80 12.39 0.03
N VAL A 90 29.93 12.41 0.74
CA VAL A 90 30.26 13.50 1.64
C VAL A 90 31.10 14.52 0.88
N THR A 91 30.46 15.47 0.20
CA THR A 91 31.15 16.61 -0.43
C THR A 91 30.72 17.90 0.24
N GLY A 92 31.45 18.33 1.27
CA GLY A 92 31.32 19.65 1.89
C GLY A 92 29.95 19.99 2.50
N SER A 93 29.81 21.24 2.93
CA SER A 93 28.62 21.82 3.57
C SER A 93 27.45 21.91 2.60
N VAL A 94 26.79 20.78 2.37
CA VAL A 94 25.68 20.69 1.43
C VAL A 94 24.50 20.05 2.15
N SER A 95 23.36 20.73 2.07
CA SER A 95 22.07 20.31 2.66
C SER A 95 21.70 18.88 2.25
N ASP A 96 20.89 18.22 3.07
CA ASP A 96 20.40 16.84 2.83
C ASP A 96 19.86 16.62 1.40
N SER A 97 19.34 17.67 0.76
CA SER A 97 18.82 17.67 -0.62
C SER A 97 19.84 17.45 -1.74
N ARG A 98 21.16 17.49 -1.49
CA ARG A 98 22.18 17.16 -2.53
C ARG A 98 23.08 15.97 -2.18
N ARG A 99 22.69 15.16 -1.19
CA ARG A 99 23.40 13.92 -0.89
C ARG A 99 23.03 12.86 -1.93
N GLU A 100 24.01 12.31 -2.62
CA GLU A 100 23.83 11.15 -3.49
C GLU A 100 24.18 9.88 -2.73
N CYS A 101 23.38 8.82 -2.90
CA CYS A 101 23.63 7.56 -2.23
C CYS A 101 24.67 6.74 -2.98
N LEU A 102 25.75 6.37 -2.30
CA LEU A 102 26.88 5.61 -2.86
C LEU A 102 26.72 4.10 -2.69
N SER A 103 25.96 3.65 -1.70
CA SER A 103 25.68 2.24 -1.47
C SER A 103 24.36 2.06 -0.74
N TYR A 104 23.70 0.95 -1.02
CA TYR A 104 22.41 0.59 -0.46
C TYR A 104 22.50 -0.77 0.21
N GLU A 105 21.62 -1.01 1.16
CA GLU A 105 21.26 -2.35 1.60
C GLU A 105 19.76 -2.56 1.44
N GLU A 106 19.35 -3.82 1.34
CA GLU A 106 17.95 -4.21 1.29
C GLU A 106 17.48 -4.57 2.69
N VAL A 107 16.44 -3.88 3.14
CA VAL A 107 15.85 -4.06 4.47
C VAL A 107 14.42 -4.57 4.31
N SER A 108 14.10 -5.65 5.00
CA SER A 108 12.75 -6.19 5.09
C SER A 108 11.85 -5.23 5.86
N LEU A 109 10.71 -4.90 5.26
CA LEU A 109 9.70 -4.03 5.87
C LEU A 109 8.77 -4.88 6.74
N VAL A 110 9.13 -5.05 8.01
CA VAL A 110 8.34 -5.81 8.99
C VAL A 110 7.86 -4.90 10.10
N ARG A 111 6.61 -5.06 10.51
CA ARG A 111 6.06 -4.42 11.71
C ARG A 111 4.97 -5.27 12.34
N GLU A 112 4.72 -5.08 13.61
CA GLU A 112 3.58 -5.71 14.29
C GLU A 112 2.25 -5.21 13.74
N LEU A 113 1.24 -6.08 13.76
CA LEU A 113 -0.16 -5.74 13.46
C LEU A 113 -0.74 -4.77 14.48
N THR A 114 -0.35 -4.92 15.75
CA THR A 114 -0.79 -4.05 16.83
C THR A 114 0.04 -2.77 16.82
N THR A 115 -0.61 -1.64 16.96
CA THR A 115 0.05 -0.33 17.12
C THR A 115 -0.35 0.27 18.44
N GLU A 116 0.66 0.66 19.23
CA GLU A 116 0.45 1.55 20.36
C GLU A 116 0.45 3.00 19.86
N PHE A 117 -0.73 3.64 19.88
CA PHE A 117 -0.85 5.06 19.64
C PHE A 117 -0.73 5.81 20.97
N ARG A 118 0.34 6.59 21.09
CA ARG A 118 0.52 7.52 22.20
C ARG A 118 0.00 8.90 21.80
N TYR A 119 -0.96 9.42 22.55
CA TYR A 119 -1.54 10.75 22.30
C TYR A 119 -1.50 11.60 23.57
N CYS A 120 -1.39 12.91 23.37
CA CYS A 120 -1.33 13.85 24.47
C CYS A 120 -2.71 14.08 25.07
N THR A 121 -2.84 13.92 26.39
CA THR A 121 -4.10 14.17 27.12
C THR A 121 -4.07 15.47 27.91
N SER A 122 -2.88 16.01 28.18
CA SER A 122 -2.72 17.31 28.83
C SER A 122 -1.49 18.05 28.29
N ARG A 123 -1.65 19.33 27.93
CA ARG A 123 -0.57 20.22 27.48
C ARG A 123 -0.44 21.39 28.45
N SER A 124 0.80 21.83 28.67
CA SER A 124 1.14 23.10 29.32
C SER A 124 2.20 23.79 28.48
N ASP A 125 2.04 25.09 28.26
CA ASP A 125 2.79 25.87 27.27
C ASP A 125 2.68 25.19 25.89
N ASP A 126 3.73 24.54 25.41
CA ASP A 126 3.71 23.73 24.18
C ASP A 126 4.04 22.25 24.40
N ASP A 127 4.41 21.89 25.63
CA ASP A 127 4.84 20.55 26.01
C ASP A 127 3.67 19.69 26.48
N CYS A 128 3.70 18.43 26.05
CA CYS A 128 2.76 17.45 26.51
C CYS A 128 3.15 16.95 27.91
N GLN A 129 2.32 17.27 28.89
CA GLN A 129 2.53 16.95 30.30
C GLN A 129 2.04 15.55 30.66
N ALA A 130 1.02 15.06 29.95
CA ALA A 130 0.48 13.73 30.14
C ALA A 130 0.12 13.08 28.82
N TYR A 131 0.45 11.80 28.72
CA TYR A 131 0.15 10.98 27.55
C TYR A 131 -0.75 9.82 27.97
N ALA A 132 -1.68 9.47 27.09
CA ALA A 132 -2.36 8.18 27.13
C ALA A 132 -1.86 7.33 25.96
N THR A 133 -1.91 6.03 26.15
CA THR A 133 -1.66 5.04 25.10
C THR A 133 -2.94 4.30 24.79
N ARG A 134 -3.16 4.02 23.52
CA ARG A 134 -4.21 3.14 23.04
C ARG A 134 -3.58 2.14 22.09
N GLU A 135 -3.77 0.86 22.37
CA GLU A 135 -3.48 -0.18 21.41
C GLU A 135 -4.63 -0.27 20.41
N ASP A 136 -4.28 -0.30 19.13
CA ASP A 136 -5.22 -0.52 18.03
C ASP A 136 -4.61 -1.58 17.10
N GLU A 137 -5.44 -2.50 16.63
CA GLU A 137 -5.01 -3.55 15.70
C GLU A 137 -5.52 -3.18 14.31
N TYR A 138 -4.62 -3.17 13.33
CA TYR A 138 -5.04 -2.98 11.94
C TYR A 138 -5.90 -4.16 11.49
N GLY A 139 -7.09 -3.86 10.96
CA GLY A 139 -7.97 -4.88 10.35
C GLY A 139 -7.31 -5.56 9.15
N LEU A 140 -7.70 -6.81 8.87
CA LEU A 140 -7.22 -7.56 7.71
C LEU A 140 -8.15 -7.47 6.50
N ASP A 141 -9.39 -7.06 6.73
CA ASP A 141 -10.43 -6.96 5.72
C ASP A 141 -10.81 -5.48 5.51
N TYR A 142 -10.87 -5.06 4.25
CA TYR A 142 -11.14 -3.69 3.83
C TYR A 142 -12.19 -3.65 2.74
N SER A 143 -13.01 -2.60 2.75
CA SER A 143 -13.88 -2.22 1.64
C SER A 143 -13.32 -0.95 1.01
N VAL A 144 -12.58 -1.09 -0.08
CA VAL A 144 -11.85 0.02 -0.70
C VAL A 144 -12.78 0.75 -1.67
N PRO A 145 -13.09 2.04 -1.47
CA PRO A 145 -13.88 2.78 -2.44
C PRO A 145 -13.04 3.06 -3.69
N VAL A 146 -13.66 2.80 -4.85
CA VAL A 146 -13.12 3.18 -6.16
C VAL A 146 -13.89 4.38 -6.64
N MET A 147 -13.18 5.49 -6.78
CA MET A 147 -13.74 6.78 -7.15
C MET A 147 -13.87 6.86 -8.66
N TYR A 148 -14.84 7.65 -9.13
CA TYR A 148 -15.01 7.95 -10.54
C TYR A 148 -15.01 9.45 -10.80
N ARG A 149 -14.47 9.81 -11.97
CA ARG A 149 -14.54 11.17 -12.51
C ARG A 149 -15.04 11.15 -13.94
N THR A 150 -15.84 12.14 -14.31
CA THR A 150 -16.47 12.23 -15.65
C THR A 150 -15.53 12.86 -16.68
N SER A 151 -14.58 13.68 -16.23
CA SER A 151 -13.57 14.33 -17.06
C SER A 151 -12.18 14.15 -16.43
N GLU A 152 -11.13 14.11 -17.26
CA GLU A 152 -9.74 14.07 -16.76
C GLU A 152 -9.35 15.36 -16.00
N SER A 153 -10.10 16.45 -16.18
CA SER A 153 -9.93 17.69 -15.42
C SER A 153 -10.55 17.65 -14.03
N ASP A 154 -11.45 16.70 -13.77
CA ASP A 154 -12.13 16.58 -12.48
C ASP A 154 -11.22 15.89 -11.46
N SER A 155 -11.34 16.30 -10.20
CA SER A 155 -10.72 15.60 -9.07
C SER A 155 -11.52 14.35 -8.69
N TYR A 156 -10.84 13.35 -8.15
CA TYR A 156 -11.49 12.24 -7.47
C TYR A 156 -11.98 12.68 -6.08
N THR A 157 -13.27 12.46 -5.79
CA THR A 157 -13.91 12.94 -4.55
C THR A 157 -14.80 11.89 -3.94
N LEU A 158 -14.78 11.73 -2.61
CA LEU A 158 -15.55 10.70 -1.87
C LEU A 158 -17.07 10.68 -2.14
N SER A 159 -17.63 11.76 -2.70
CA SER A 159 -19.02 11.84 -3.14
C SER A 159 -19.32 11.08 -4.45
N ARG A 160 -18.31 10.66 -5.21
CA ARG A 160 -18.42 9.98 -6.51
C ARG A 160 -17.80 8.59 -6.46
N VAL A 161 -18.25 7.75 -5.52
CA VAL A 161 -17.85 6.34 -5.48
C VAL A 161 -18.56 5.59 -6.61
N ALA A 162 -17.80 4.91 -7.46
CA ALA A 162 -18.36 4.04 -8.49
C ALA A 162 -18.77 2.70 -7.90
N PHE A 163 -17.87 2.09 -7.14
CA PHE A 163 -18.09 0.82 -6.46
C PHE A 163 -17.08 0.66 -5.32
N TYR A 164 -17.32 -0.34 -4.48
CA TYR A 164 -16.38 -0.77 -3.45
C TYR A 164 -15.75 -2.09 -3.86
N LYS A 165 -14.43 -2.19 -3.74
CA LYS A 165 -13.67 -3.42 -3.98
C LYS A 165 -13.30 -4.06 -2.63
N PRO A 166 -13.76 -5.28 -2.34
CA PRO A 166 -13.35 -5.99 -1.14
C PRO A 166 -11.87 -6.37 -1.26
N LEU A 167 -11.16 -6.25 -0.15
CA LEU A 167 -9.76 -6.62 -0.05
C LEU A 167 -9.54 -7.34 1.28
N ARG A 168 -8.91 -8.50 1.20
CA ARG A 168 -8.36 -9.20 2.36
C ARG A 168 -6.84 -9.24 2.22
N ILE A 169 -6.13 -8.81 3.26
CA ILE A 169 -4.67 -8.94 3.31
C ILE A 169 -4.32 -10.43 3.26
N GLY A 170 -3.47 -10.80 2.31
CA GLY A 170 -3.03 -12.18 2.11
C GLY A 170 -1.99 -12.62 3.14
N THR A 171 -1.82 -13.93 3.29
CA THR A 171 -0.79 -14.50 4.17
C THR A 171 0.49 -14.76 3.40
N CYS A 172 1.64 -14.43 3.99
CA CYS A 172 2.94 -14.82 3.46
C CYS A 172 3.38 -16.17 4.04
N GLY A 173 3.26 -17.24 3.24
CA GLY A 173 3.82 -18.54 3.58
C GLY A 173 5.35 -18.48 3.62
N GLY A 174 5.97 -18.84 4.74
CA GLY A 174 7.43 -18.90 4.90
C GLY A 174 8.12 -17.58 5.25
N CYS A 175 7.38 -16.47 5.45
CA CYS A 175 7.99 -15.21 5.88
C CYS A 175 8.70 -15.33 7.24
N ALA A 176 8.11 -16.02 8.21
CA ALA A 176 8.73 -16.21 9.53
C ALA A 176 10.10 -16.91 9.44
N GLU A 177 10.19 -17.94 8.59
CA GLU A 177 11.44 -18.67 8.37
C GLU A 177 12.47 -17.82 7.62
N LYS A 178 12.06 -17.20 6.49
CA LYS A 178 12.95 -16.38 5.67
C LYS A 178 13.51 -15.18 6.43
N LEU A 179 12.70 -14.57 7.29
CA LEU A 179 13.03 -13.31 7.97
C LEU A 179 13.59 -13.52 9.38
N ASP A 180 13.60 -14.76 9.87
CA ASP A 180 14.03 -15.14 11.22
C ASP A 180 13.25 -14.42 12.35
N TYR A 181 11.92 -14.35 12.20
CA TYR A 181 10.98 -13.78 13.19
C TYR A 181 10.17 -14.88 13.89
#